data_AF-A0A7V4MI17-F1
#
_entry.id   AF-A0A7V4MI17-F1
#
_cell.length_a   1.000
_cell.length_b   1.000
_cell.length_c   1.000
_cell.angle_alpha   90.00
_cell.angle_beta   90.00
_cell.angle_gamma   90.00
#
_symmetry.space_group_name_H-M   'P 1'
#
loop_
_entity.id
_entity.type
_entity.pdbx_description
1 polymer ?
#
loop_
_entity_poly.entity_id
_entity_poly.type
_entity_poly.pdbx_seq_one_letter_code
_entity_poly.pdbx_strand_id
1 'polypeptide(L)'
;MKQLIPLLGLAGLCAAFSVRAATLVYEPFYVTLPAIVNYPVASPLTDGGKTNFGTGTAWEAMGTGNSPAWIGGSRLSYRNLATSQGWLILGSQDLGGSPDTKSDAALAFAGPGQADVYYSFLFTLNNITGMATNFATFTRLSWNTNDAGLAVGVRMNPGNPDQIDLAVSKNGDTNNWVFALTTLRTNTHLVIVQYAALPGAGDDVVNLWLNPPSTNIASGIAPPPTFTTTNGTDTAATNWNAFELYPPDNLTQAYFDEVRVATTWAEAAPEAFLYEGFNYPAGEGLLFFDGTGTNWVGGQTNGSGFPGWPHFTWRNPIELEINRPAGNRFATVSTNPLSASTIFSNSLTYPPLQISANRLQFPAYVGNTFDKYLQFAGSGSDIYYSYLLRLDGVATNMSASAWTLLSTARMFILGDPNDGFAGPGVFLRRNAGDTNKFDLGIHKRSNGGAVVTDASLQGLNVGTVYLIVAKYEVVAGTANDPMKIWINPPTNTLGQATEPTPTFSSVAGTDTSVNWTQFELYPPFHAMGFLDEIRAAPSWAKVTPTNAPVVIIPPTIVSITPGGGSVSLLCQGTAGQSYDVQRADNVTFTAGLTTLLTTNAPGGGQFTVTDAATSSAAFYRLKTNP
;
A
#
# COMPACT_ATOMS: atom_id res chain seq x y z
N MET A 1 -36.19 -61.96 21.74
CA MET A 1 -35.72 -60.74 22.43
C MET A 1 -34.20 -60.62 22.29
N LYS A 2 -33.73 -59.96 21.23
CA LYS A 2 -32.40 -59.34 21.13
C LYS A 2 -32.57 -58.12 20.22
N GLN A 3 -32.40 -56.93 20.78
CA GLN A 3 -32.55 -55.65 20.11
C GLN A 3 -31.41 -55.47 19.09
N LEU A 4 -31.75 -55.13 17.86
CA LEU A 4 -30.83 -54.55 16.89
C LEU A 4 -30.98 -53.02 16.93
N ILE A 5 -29.87 -52.33 17.19
CA ILE A 5 -29.73 -50.88 17.04
C ILE A 5 -29.26 -50.65 15.59
N PRO A 6 -29.96 -49.84 14.76
CA PRO A 6 -29.43 -49.46 13.46
C PRO A 6 -28.48 -48.28 13.61
N LEU A 7 -27.25 -48.49 13.16
CA LEU A 7 -26.22 -47.46 12.96
C LEU A 7 -26.63 -46.63 11.74
N LEU A 8 -27.21 -45.44 11.95
CA LEU A 8 -27.46 -44.49 10.87
C LEU A 8 -26.14 -43.82 10.45
N GLY A 9 -25.83 -43.92 9.17
CA GLY A 9 -24.63 -43.40 8.55
C GLY A 9 -24.56 -41.88 8.59
N LEU A 10 -23.42 -41.37 9.06
CA LEU A 10 -23.02 -39.99 8.95
C LEU A 10 -22.48 -39.77 7.53
N ALA A 11 -23.36 -39.46 6.58
CA ALA A 11 -22.96 -38.95 5.28
C ALA A 11 -22.39 -37.55 5.48
N GLY A 12 -21.08 -37.42 5.28
CA GLY A 12 -20.36 -36.16 5.36
C GLY A 12 -20.97 -35.13 4.42
N LEU A 13 -21.42 -34.02 5.01
CA LEU A 13 -21.79 -32.81 4.30
C LEU A 13 -20.51 -32.20 3.70
N CYS A 14 -20.10 -32.68 2.53
CA CYS A 14 -19.14 -31.96 1.69
C CYS A 14 -19.83 -30.69 1.20
N ALA A 15 -19.73 -29.61 1.98
CA ALA A 15 -19.89 -28.28 1.44
C ALA A 15 -18.82 -28.11 0.36
N ALA A 16 -19.23 -28.26 -0.90
CA ALA A 16 -18.42 -27.83 -2.02
C ALA A 16 -18.19 -26.33 -1.84
N PHE A 17 -17.02 -25.96 -1.33
CA PHE A 17 -16.48 -24.63 -1.53
C PHE A 17 -16.34 -24.47 -3.04
N SER A 18 -17.37 -23.92 -3.68
CA SER A 18 -17.21 -23.35 -4.99
C SER A 18 -16.23 -22.20 -4.80
N VAL A 19 -14.99 -22.44 -5.23
CA VAL A 19 -14.04 -21.38 -5.49
C VAL A 19 -14.69 -20.54 -6.58
N ARG A 20 -15.44 -19.49 -6.21
CA ARG A 20 -15.70 -18.41 -7.16
C ARG A 20 -14.32 -17.91 -7.56
N ALA A 21 -14.00 -18.03 -8.84
CA ALA A 21 -12.81 -17.44 -9.41
C ALA A 21 -12.90 -15.93 -9.21
N ALA A 22 -12.32 -15.44 -8.11
CA ALA A 22 -12.12 -14.02 -7.87
C ALA A 22 -10.82 -13.64 -8.58
N THR A 23 -10.93 -13.24 -9.85
CA THR A 23 -9.87 -12.48 -10.51
C THR A 23 -10.50 -11.70 -11.65
N LEU A 24 -11.12 -10.58 -11.33
CA LEU A 24 -11.43 -9.59 -12.34
C LEU A 24 -11.05 -8.22 -11.78
N VAL A 25 -9.76 -7.90 -11.92
CA VAL A 25 -9.25 -6.53 -11.81
C VAL A 25 -8.75 -6.20 -13.19
N TYR A 26 -9.54 -5.48 -13.97
CA TYR A 26 -9.04 -4.89 -15.20
C TYR A 26 -8.33 -3.58 -14.85
N GLU A 27 -7.16 -3.37 -15.43
CA GLU A 27 -6.46 -2.09 -15.45
C GLU A 27 -5.90 -1.98 -16.86
N PRO A 28 -6.07 -0.84 -17.56
CA PRO A 28 -5.70 -0.74 -18.98
C PRO A 28 -4.21 -0.97 -19.27
N PHE A 29 -3.36 -1.05 -18.23
CA PHE A 29 -1.91 -1.12 -18.35
C PHE A 29 -1.23 -1.99 -17.28
N TYR A 30 -1.94 -2.93 -16.67
CA TYR A 30 -1.33 -3.82 -15.68
C TYR A 30 -0.19 -4.61 -16.33
N VAL A 31 1.02 -4.51 -15.78
CA VAL A 31 2.20 -5.28 -16.23
C VAL A 31 2.57 -6.27 -15.13
N THR A 32 2.41 -7.56 -15.40
CA THR A 32 3.24 -8.57 -14.74
C THR A 32 4.65 -8.47 -15.33
N LEU A 33 5.64 -8.12 -14.51
CA LEU A 33 7.06 -8.10 -14.88
C LEU A 33 7.46 -9.40 -15.62
N PRO A 34 8.28 -9.31 -16.69
CA PRO A 34 9.39 -8.37 -16.82
C PRO A 34 9.31 -7.34 -17.97
N ALA A 35 8.19 -7.20 -18.68
CA ALA A 35 8.11 -6.29 -19.83
C ALA A 35 7.20 -5.09 -19.57
N ILE A 36 7.76 -3.95 -19.15
CA ILE A 36 7.05 -2.66 -19.22
C ILE A 36 6.84 -2.35 -20.70
N VAL A 37 5.64 -2.60 -21.21
CA VAL A 37 5.26 -2.15 -22.55
C VAL A 37 4.87 -0.69 -22.44
N ASN A 38 5.85 0.21 -22.65
CA ASN A 38 5.56 1.62 -22.81
C ASN A 38 4.83 1.82 -24.13
N TYR A 39 3.51 2.01 -24.07
CA TYR A 39 2.76 2.42 -25.23
C TYR A 39 3.16 3.86 -25.62
N PRO A 40 3.39 4.14 -26.91
CA PRO A 40 3.77 5.48 -27.34
C PRO A 40 2.68 6.49 -26.96
N VAL A 41 3.08 7.59 -26.33
CA VAL A 41 2.21 8.75 -26.15
C VAL A 41 1.73 9.24 -27.51
N ALA A 42 0.49 9.73 -27.59
CA ALA A 42 -0.16 10.13 -28.82
C ALA A 42 -0.23 8.98 -29.84
N SER A 43 -0.47 7.75 -29.36
CA SER A 43 -0.96 6.63 -30.19
C SER A 43 -2.43 6.32 -29.87
N PRO A 44 -3.21 5.82 -30.84
CA PRO A 44 -4.60 5.42 -30.60
C PRO A 44 -4.65 4.32 -29.54
N LEU A 45 -5.59 4.44 -28.61
CA LEU A 45 -5.91 3.40 -27.63
C LEU A 45 -6.48 2.15 -28.32
N THR A 46 -7.23 2.36 -29.40
CA THR A 46 -8.03 1.33 -30.10
C THR A 46 -7.29 0.69 -31.29
N ASP A 47 -5.96 0.67 -31.29
CA ASP A 47 -5.17 0.09 -32.40
C ASP A 47 -5.16 -1.46 -32.41
N GLY A 48 -5.90 -2.11 -31.51
CA GLY A 48 -5.95 -3.57 -31.34
C GLY A 48 -4.67 -4.20 -30.79
N GLY A 49 -3.59 -3.42 -30.65
CA GLY A 49 -2.31 -3.85 -30.07
C GLY A 49 -2.17 -3.53 -28.58
N LYS A 50 -3.06 -2.71 -28.02
CA LYS A 50 -3.12 -2.39 -26.58
C LYS A 50 -3.88 -3.48 -25.82
N THR A 51 -3.19 -4.60 -25.57
CA THR A 51 -3.74 -5.73 -24.80
C THR A 51 -3.44 -5.59 -23.31
N ASN A 52 -4.43 -5.91 -22.48
CA ASN A 52 -4.26 -6.07 -21.05
C ASN A 52 -3.51 -7.38 -20.76
N PHE A 53 -2.33 -7.26 -20.15
CA PHE A 53 -1.51 -8.39 -19.73
C PHE A 53 -2.11 -9.02 -18.45
N GLY A 54 -2.85 -10.12 -18.63
CA GLY A 54 -3.48 -10.88 -17.55
C GLY A 54 -4.80 -11.51 -17.98
N THR A 55 -5.53 -10.79 -18.84
CA THR A 55 -6.82 -11.23 -19.38
C THR A 55 -6.80 -11.45 -20.89
N GLY A 56 -5.80 -10.89 -21.58
CA GLY A 56 -5.68 -10.99 -23.04
C GLY A 56 -6.71 -10.15 -23.81
N THR A 57 -7.42 -9.25 -23.12
CA THR A 57 -8.43 -8.37 -23.71
C THR A 57 -7.77 -7.13 -24.31
N ALA A 58 -8.29 -6.62 -25.43
CA ALA A 58 -7.78 -5.42 -26.08
C ALA A 58 -8.80 -4.27 -26.01
N TRP A 59 -8.30 -3.05 -26.10
CA TRP A 59 -9.16 -1.91 -26.38
C TRP A 59 -9.58 -1.91 -27.85
N GLU A 60 -10.87 -1.79 -28.07
CA GLU A 60 -11.49 -1.81 -29.39
C GLU A 60 -12.23 -0.50 -29.66
N ALA A 61 -12.24 -0.12 -30.93
CA ALA A 61 -13.04 0.97 -31.43
C ALA A 61 -14.52 0.59 -31.38
N MET A 62 -15.33 1.51 -30.87
CA MET A 62 -16.78 1.44 -30.99
C MET A 62 -17.32 2.58 -31.85
N GLY A 63 -18.40 2.28 -32.56
CA GLY A 63 -18.95 3.18 -33.58
C GLY A 63 -18.14 3.19 -34.87
N THR A 64 -18.55 4.05 -35.80
CA THR A 64 -17.96 4.16 -37.15
C THR A 64 -17.14 5.43 -37.36
N GLY A 65 -16.84 6.17 -36.29
CA GLY A 65 -16.06 7.40 -36.37
C GLY A 65 -14.56 7.18 -36.58
N ASN A 66 -13.86 8.24 -36.97
CA ASN A 66 -12.43 8.26 -37.29
C ASN A 66 -11.56 8.92 -36.21
N SER A 67 -12.12 9.32 -35.07
CA SER A 67 -11.40 9.98 -33.96
C SER A 67 -11.35 9.03 -32.75
N PRO A 68 -10.30 8.19 -32.60
CA PRO A 68 -10.20 7.26 -31.48
C PRO A 68 -9.81 7.98 -30.18
N ALA A 69 -9.94 7.31 -29.04
CA ALA A 69 -9.28 7.70 -27.80
C ALA A 69 -7.75 7.54 -27.92
N TRP A 70 -6.96 8.33 -27.19
CA TRP A 70 -5.50 8.37 -27.31
C TRP A 70 -4.80 8.15 -25.97
N ILE A 71 -3.52 7.75 -26.01
CA ILE A 71 -2.69 7.61 -24.81
C ILE A 71 -1.98 8.93 -24.50
N GLY A 72 -2.15 9.44 -23.28
CA GLY A 72 -1.54 10.69 -22.80
C GLY A 72 -0.29 10.46 -21.94
N GLY A 73 0.75 11.28 -22.10
CA GLY A 73 2.05 11.13 -21.41
C GLY A 73 2.05 11.60 -19.95
N SER A 74 0.97 11.39 -19.21
CA SER A 74 0.79 11.79 -17.82
C SER A 74 0.01 10.73 -17.04
N ARG A 75 -0.16 10.90 -15.73
CA ARG A 75 -0.92 10.00 -14.86
C ARG A 75 -1.84 10.79 -13.95
N LEU A 76 -3.02 10.24 -13.68
CA LEU A 76 -3.87 10.73 -12.60
C LEU A 76 -3.54 9.97 -11.32
N SER A 77 -3.82 10.58 -10.17
CA SER A 77 -3.61 9.91 -8.88
C SER A 77 -4.70 10.30 -7.90
N TYR A 78 -5.03 9.37 -7.02
CA TYR A 78 -5.97 9.59 -5.93
C TYR A 78 -5.40 9.05 -4.64
N ARG A 79 -5.52 9.82 -3.56
CA ARG A 79 -4.92 9.48 -2.27
C ARG A 79 -5.39 8.09 -1.84
N ASN A 80 -4.42 7.23 -1.48
CA ASN A 80 -4.63 5.86 -1.00
C ASN A 80 -5.18 4.87 -2.02
N LEU A 81 -5.44 5.26 -3.28
CA LEU A 81 -5.82 4.34 -4.34
C LEU A 81 -4.57 3.77 -5.00
N ALA A 82 -4.52 2.46 -5.24
CA ALA A 82 -3.41 1.86 -5.97
C ALA A 82 -3.24 2.54 -7.34
N THR A 83 -2.01 2.92 -7.65
CA THR A 83 -1.67 3.49 -8.94
C THR A 83 -1.30 2.38 -9.91
N SER A 84 -1.91 2.40 -11.08
CA SER A 84 -1.49 1.68 -12.27
C SER A 84 -0.08 2.07 -12.70
N GLN A 85 0.56 1.18 -13.47
CA GLN A 85 1.84 1.48 -14.14
C GLN A 85 1.62 2.10 -15.53
N GLY A 86 0.37 2.45 -15.86
CA GLY A 86 -0.06 2.93 -17.15
C GLY A 86 0.17 4.40 -17.45
N TRP A 87 -0.28 4.78 -18.64
CA TRP A 87 -0.44 6.17 -19.07
C TRP A 87 -1.93 6.50 -19.05
N LEU A 88 -2.30 7.74 -18.75
CA LEU A 88 -3.71 8.14 -18.81
C LEU A 88 -4.27 8.01 -20.24
N ILE A 89 -5.59 7.99 -20.34
CA ILE A 89 -6.35 8.00 -21.59
C ILE A 89 -6.89 9.42 -21.83
N LEU A 90 -6.69 9.92 -23.05
CA LEU A 90 -7.27 11.17 -23.57
C LEU A 90 -8.56 10.86 -24.31
N GLY A 91 -9.61 11.62 -24.03
CA GLY A 91 -10.88 11.55 -24.77
C GLY A 91 -10.71 11.84 -26.27
N SER A 92 -11.59 11.27 -27.09
CA SER A 92 -11.52 11.31 -28.56
C SER A 92 -11.53 12.70 -29.19
N GLN A 93 -11.88 13.75 -28.44
CA GLN A 93 -12.00 15.12 -28.96
C GLN A 93 -10.73 15.97 -28.80
N ASP A 94 -9.70 15.50 -28.09
CA ASP A 94 -8.50 16.28 -27.78
C ASP A 94 -7.54 16.53 -28.96
N LEU A 95 -7.83 15.98 -30.14
CA LEU A 95 -7.06 16.22 -31.36
C LEU A 95 -7.90 16.77 -32.53
N GLY A 96 -9.04 17.41 -32.25
CA GLY A 96 -9.74 18.26 -33.23
C GLY A 96 -10.71 17.55 -34.19
N GLY A 97 -11.26 16.41 -33.82
CA GLY A 97 -12.30 15.70 -34.58
C GLY A 97 -13.70 16.31 -34.43
N SER A 98 -14.43 16.43 -35.54
CA SER A 98 -15.85 16.85 -35.59
C SER A 98 -16.75 15.90 -34.75
N PRO A 99 -17.81 16.39 -34.08
CA PRO A 99 -18.72 15.58 -33.26
C PRO A 99 -19.28 14.33 -33.97
N ASP A 100 -19.48 14.37 -35.29
CA ASP A 100 -20.03 13.25 -36.09
C ASP A 100 -19.01 12.16 -36.47
N THR A 101 -17.77 12.23 -35.97
CA THR A 101 -16.68 11.31 -36.37
C THR A 101 -15.95 10.68 -35.19
N LYS A 102 -16.57 10.60 -34.02
CA LYS A 102 -15.95 9.99 -32.83
C LYS A 102 -16.00 8.47 -32.88
N SER A 103 -14.89 7.82 -32.54
CA SER A 103 -14.90 6.43 -32.15
C SER A 103 -14.72 6.36 -30.64
N ASP A 104 -15.71 5.76 -29.98
CA ASP A 104 -15.66 5.46 -28.57
C ASP A 104 -14.67 4.31 -28.34
N ALA A 105 -14.24 4.12 -27.09
CA ALA A 105 -13.33 3.04 -26.74
C ALA A 105 -14.03 2.05 -25.81
N ALA A 106 -14.04 0.77 -26.20
CA ALA A 106 -14.50 -0.31 -25.34
C ALA A 106 -13.33 -1.20 -24.93
N LEU A 107 -13.33 -1.56 -23.65
CA LEU A 107 -12.50 -2.63 -23.13
C LEU A 107 -13.39 -3.85 -22.93
N ALA A 108 -13.20 -4.87 -23.77
CA ALA A 108 -13.92 -6.12 -23.65
C ALA A 108 -13.50 -6.87 -22.37
N PHE A 109 -14.47 -7.54 -21.74
CA PHE A 109 -14.24 -8.42 -20.60
C PHE A 109 -15.27 -9.54 -20.53
N ALA A 110 -15.01 -10.56 -19.70
CA ALA A 110 -15.98 -11.60 -19.40
C ALA A 110 -16.52 -11.36 -17.97
N GLY A 111 -17.72 -10.79 -17.88
CA GLY A 111 -18.32 -10.40 -16.62
C GLY A 111 -18.82 -11.57 -15.77
N PRO A 112 -19.26 -11.28 -14.53
CA PRO A 112 -19.71 -12.28 -13.57
C PRO A 112 -21.16 -12.78 -13.81
N GLY A 113 -21.75 -12.55 -14.99
CA GLY A 113 -23.18 -12.78 -15.23
C GLY A 113 -24.09 -11.75 -14.55
N GLN A 114 -25.30 -12.18 -14.15
CA GLN A 114 -26.28 -11.39 -13.37
C GLN A 114 -25.90 -11.25 -11.89
N ALA A 115 -24.63 -10.96 -11.60
CA ALA A 115 -24.16 -10.71 -10.25
C ALA A 115 -23.80 -9.24 -10.06
N ASP A 116 -23.61 -8.86 -8.81
CA ASP A 116 -23.07 -7.56 -8.45
C ASP A 116 -21.80 -7.27 -9.24
N VAL A 117 -21.77 -6.10 -9.87
CA VAL A 117 -20.60 -5.59 -10.60
C VAL A 117 -20.26 -4.21 -10.09
N TYR A 118 -18.97 -3.99 -9.92
CA TYR A 118 -18.38 -2.70 -9.62
C TYR A 118 -17.55 -2.24 -10.80
N TYR A 119 -17.50 -0.94 -11.04
CA TYR A 119 -16.41 -0.37 -11.81
C TYR A 119 -15.96 0.96 -11.21
N SER A 120 -14.70 1.29 -11.44
CA SER A 120 -14.09 2.53 -10.96
C SER A 120 -13.27 3.19 -12.05
N PHE A 121 -13.04 4.49 -11.93
CA PHE A 121 -12.07 5.21 -12.75
C PHE A 121 -11.67 6.52 -12.06
N LEU A 122 -10.47 7.00 -12.39
CA LEU A 122 -10.08 8.37 -12.17
C LEU A 122 -10.44 9.22 -13.39
N PHE A 123 -10.84 10.46 -13.15
CA PHE A 123 -10.97 11.43 -14.23
C PHE A 123 -10.60 12.85 -13.83
N THR A 124 -10.26 13.64 -14.84
CA THR A 124 -10.08 15.10 -14.74
C THR A 124 -10.68 15.76 -15.97
N LEU A 125 -11.38 16.86 -15.77
CA LEU A 125 -11.85 17.73 -16.86
C LEU A 125 -11.14 19.08 -16.72
N ASN A 126 -10.24 19.40 -17.66
CA ASN A 126 -9.52 20.68 -17.62
C ASN A 126 -10.32 21.82 -18.26
N ASN A 127 -11.24 21.48 -19.16
CA ASN A 127 -12.11 22.44 -19.83
C ASN A 127 -13.49 21.81 -20.06
N ILE A 128 -14.55 22.51 -19.68
CA ILE A 128 -15.94 22.08 -19.89
C ILE A 128 -16.70 23.01 -20.81
N THR A 129 -16.03 24.00 -21.39
CA THR A 129 -16.61 24.96 -22.33
C THR A 129 -17.19 24.22 -23.54
N GLY A 130 -18.50 24.38 -23.76
CA GLY A 130 -19.21 23.75 -24.88
C GLY A 130 -19.96 22.46 -24.53
N MET A 131 -19.74 21.89 -23.34
CA MET A 131 -20.58 20.80 -22.83
C MET A 131 -22.04 21.24 -22.73
N ALA A 132 -22.96 20.32 -23.06
CA ALA A 132 -24.39 20.56 -22.91
C ALA A 132 -24.81 20.60 -21.42
N THR A 133 -25.93 21.28 -21.15
CA THR A 133 -26.63 21.28 -19.85
C THR A 133 -27.60 20.10 -19.69
N ASN A 134 -27.70 19.23 -20.70
CA ASN A 134 -28.40 17.95 -20.62
C ASN A 134 -27.38 16.85 -20.30
N PHE A 135 -27.79 15.83 -19.53
CA PHE A 135 -26.93 14.69 -19.28
C PHE A 135 -26.64 13.94 -20.58
N ALA A 136 -25.36 13.68 -20.79
CA ALA A 136 -24.88 12.74 -21.78
C ALA A 136 -24.12 11.63 -21.06
N THR A 137 -24.12 10.43 -21.63
CA THR A 137 -23.33 9.32 -21.10
C THR A 137 -21.85 9.73 -21.05
N PHE A 138 -21.12 9.24 -20.06
CA PHE A 138 -19.71 9.48 -19.84
C PHE A 138 -18.93 8.17 -19.83
N THR A 139 -19.44 7.20 -19.07
CA THR A 139 -18.98 5.80 -19.06
C THR A 139 -20.17 4.88 -18.95
N ARG A 140 -20.07 3.64 -19.45
CA ARG A 140 -21.09 2.61 -19.22
C ARG A 140 -20.53 1.20 -19.26
N LEU A 141 -21.31 0.26 -18.72
CA LEU A 141 -21.16 -1.16 -18.99
C LEU A 141 -22.14 -1.60 -20.07
N SER A 142 -21.71 -2.52 -20.93
CA SER A 142 -22.55 -3.13 -21.96
C SER A 142 -22.42 -4.63 -21.97
N TRP A 143 -23.38 -5.30 -22.62
CA TRP A 143 -23.34 -6.74 -22.88
C TRP A 143 -23.30 -7.08 -24.37
N ASN A 144 -23.50 -6.10 -25.24
CA ASN A 144 -23.19 -6.16 -26.66
C ASN A 144 -23.04 -4.73 -27.20
N THR A 145 -22.71 -4.61 -28.48
CA THR A 145 -22.43 -3.32 -29.14
C THR A 145 -23.60 -2.34 -29.21
N ASN A 146 -24.84 -2.78 -28.93
CA ASN A 146 -26.04 -1.96 -29.08
C ASN A 146 -26.81 -1.73 -27.77
N ASP A 147 -26.55 -2.54 -26.74
CA ASP A 147 -27.31 -2.51 -25.50
C ASP A 147 -26.49 -1.96 -24.33
N ALA A 148 -26.98 -0.87 -23.73
CA ALA A 148 -26.40 -0.22 -22.58
C ALA A 148 -26.98 -0.76 -21.27
N GLY A 149 -26.14 -0.98 -20.28
CA GLY A 149 -26.56 -1.21 -18.90
C GLY A 149 -26.21 -0.05 -17.99
N LEU A 150 -25.53 -0.34 -16.87
CA LEU A 150 -25.15 0.67 -15.90
C LEU A 150 -24.33 1.80 -16.56
N ALA A 151 -24.82 3.04 -16.48
CA ALA A 151 -24.17 4.21 -17.07
C ALA A 151 -23.94 5.31 -16.04
N VAL A 152 -22.81 6.02 -16.18
CA VAL A 152 -22.56 7.32 -15.55
C VAL A 152 -22.76 8.39 -16.61
N GLY A 153 -23.53 9.41 -16.28
CA GLY A 153 -23.78 10.57 -17.12
C GLY A 153 -23.08 11.81 -16.55
N VAL A 154 -22.73 12.73 -17.44
CA VAL A 154 -22.13 14.02 -17.10
C VAL A 154 -22.81 15.15 -17.87
N ARG A 155 -22.88 16.35 -17.26
CA ARG A 155 -23.28 17.59 -17.94
C ARG A 155 -22.59 18.79 -17.32
N MET A 156 -22.59 19.92 -18.03
CA MET A 156 -22.33 21.23 -17.41
C MET A 156 -23.47 21.57 -16.45
N ASN A 157 -23.15 22.08 -15.26
CA ASN A 157 -24.16 22.50 -14.31
C ASN A 157 -24.92 23.74 -14.86
N PRO A 158 -26.26 23.70 -14.98
CA PRO A 158 -27.03 24.80 -15.56
C PRO A 158 -26.98 26.11 -14.75
N GLY A 159 -26.70 26.02 -13.45
CA GLY A 159 -26.58 27.16 -12.54
C GLY A 159 -25.16 27.69 -12.36
N ASN A 160 -24.14 26.94 -12.80
CA ASN A 160 -22.74 27.35 -12.70
C ASN A 160 -21.88 26.69 -13.80
N PRO A 161 -21.44 27.44 -14.82
CA PRO A 161 -20.67 26.91 -15.95
C PRO A 161 -19.25 26.44 -15.58
N ASP A 162 -18.80 26.65 -14.34
CA ASP A 162 -17.53 26.11 -13.80
C ASP A 162 -17.71 24.81 -13.00
N GLN A 163 -18.89 24.18 -13.09
CA GLN A 163 -19.25 22.95 -12.39
C GLN A 163 -19.84 21.93 -13.36
N ILE A 164 -19.72 20.65 -13.00
CA ILE A 164 -20.40 19.56 -13.71
C ILE A 164 -21.32 18.82 -12.75
N ASP A 165 -22.39 18.27 -13.29
CA ASP A 165 -23.21 17.30 -12.56
C ASP A 165 -22.87 15.88 -13.04
N LEU A 166 -22.79 14.93 -12.11
CA LEU A 166 -22.70 13.50 -12.39
C LEU A 166 -24.01 12.81 -12.03
N ALA A 167 -24.40 11.83 -12.83
CA ALA A 167 -25.59 11.03 -12.61
C ALA A 167 -25.33 9.56 -12.91
N VAL A 168 -26.21 8.68 -12.43
CA VAL A 168 -26.23 7.27 -12.84
C VAL A 168 -27.59 6.83 -13.37
N SER A 169 -27.56 5.82 -14.24
CA SER A 169 -28.73 5.14 -14.78
C SER A 169 -28.52 3.63 -14.78
N LYS A 170 -29.56 2.86 -14.42
CA LYS A 170 -29.52 1.37 -14.34
C LYS A 170 -29.29 0.70 -15.68
N ASN A 171 -29.86 1.26 -16.73
CA ASN A 171 -29.96 0.64 -18.06
C ASN A 171 -29.58 1.61 -19.18
N GLY A 172 -28.82 2.66 -18.87
CA GLY A 172 -28.40 3.66 -19.84
C GLY A 172 -29.54 4.52 -20.40
N ASP A 173 -30.76 4.40 -19.87
CA ASP A 173 -31.89 5.25 -20.25
C ASP A 173 -31.60 6.69 -19.80
N THR A 174 -31.46 7.57 -20.79
CA THR A 174 -31.14 8.98 -20.60
C THR A 174 -32.29 9.80 -20.03
N ASN A 175 -33.47 9.21 -19.83
CA ASN A 175 -34.63 9.88 -19.24
C ASN A 175 -34.72 9.69 -17.72
N ASN A 176 -33.94 8.79 -17.14
CA ASN A 176 -34.05 8.36 -15.73
C ASN A 176 -32.78 8.62 -14.91
N TRP A 177 -32.07 9.71 -15.21
CA TRP A 177 -30.90 10.12 -14.43
C TRP A 177 -31.28 10.53 -13.02
N VAL A 178 -30.72 9.82 -12.02
CA VAL A 178 -30.67 10.32 -10.65
C VAL A 178 -29.32 10.99 -10.45
N PHE A 179 -29.35 12.26 -10.07
CA PHE A 179 -28.16 13.09 -9.96
C PHE A 179 -27.93 13.54 -8.52
N ALA A 180 -26.67 13.72 -8.17
CA ALA A 180 -26.25 14.52 -7.03
C ALA A 180 -25.56 15.78 -7.56
N LEU A 181 -25.83 16.92 -6.93
CA LEU A 181 -25.08 18.16 -7.18
C LEU A 181 -23.64 17.96 -6.72
N THR A 182 -22.67 18.41 -7.52
CA THR A 182 -21.27 18.33 -7.13
C THR A 182 -20.45 19.46 -7.78
N THR A 183 -19.44 19.96 -7.08
CA THR A 183 -18.53 21.01 -7.57
C THR A 183 -17.16 20.38 -7.79
N LEU A 184 -16.80 20.10 -9.04
CA LEU A 184 -15.56 19.41 -9.39
C LEU A 184 -14.49 20.42 -9.83
N ARG A 185 -13.93 21.15 -8.85
CA ARG A 185 -12.74 22.02 -9.03
C ARG A 185 -11.48 21.39 -8.42
N THR A 186 -11.34 20.07 -8.45
CA THR A 186 -10.05 19.43 -8.10
C THR A 186 -9.47 18.72 -9.32
N ASN A 187 -8.14 18.69 -9.39
CA ASN A 187 -7.38 18.24 -10.56
C ASN A 187 -7.52 16.73 -10.87
N THR A 188 -8.21 15.93 -10.04
CA THR A 188 -8.50 14.49 -10.26
C THR A 188 -9.65 14.06 -9.35
N HIS A 189 -10.53 13.20 -9.85
CA HIS A 189 -11.67 12.63 -9.12
C HIS A 189 -11.71 11.11 -9.23
N LEU A 190 -12.10 10.44 -8.15
CA LEU A 190 -12.37 9.00 -8.15
C LEU A 190 -13.88 8.76 -8.18
N VAL A 191 -14.32 7.98 -9.14
CA VAL A 191 -15.69 7.47 -9.24
C VAL A 191 -15.66 5.97 -9.07
N ILE A 192 -16.53 5.45 -8.22
CA ILE A 192 -16.83 4.02 -8.10
C ILE A 192 -18.33 3.86 -8.22
N VAL A 193 -18.76 2.86 -8.98
CA VAL A 193 -20.16 2.56 -9.22
C VAL A 193 -20.41 1.08 -8.98
N GLN A 194 -21.52 0.76 -8.33
CA GLN A 194 -22.00 -0.61 -8.15
C GLN A 194 -23.36 -0.76 -8.82
N TYR A 195 -23.52 -1.83 -9.58
CA TYR A 195 -24.82 -2.43 -9.89
C TYR A 195 -25.03 -3.60 -8.93
N ALA A 196 -26.03 -3.53 -8.06
CA ALA A 196 -26.40 -4.61 -7.15
C ALA A 196 -27.60 -5.35 -7.75
N ALA A 197 -27.38 -6.59 -8.16
CA ALA A 197 -28.39 -7.42 -8.80
C ALA A 197 -29.22 -8.15 -7.72
N LEU A 198 -30.52 -7.89 -7.70
CA LEU A 198 -31.46 -8.48 -6.75
C LEU A 198 -32.38 -9.51 -7.45
N PRO A 199 -32.93 -10.48 -6.70
CA PRO A 199 -33.71 -11.57 -7.32
C PRO A 199 -35.10 -11.18 -7.84
N GLY A 200 -35.55 -9.94 -7.65
CA GLY A 200 -36.85 -9.46 -8.10
C GLY A 200 -36.81 -8.88 -9.51
N ALA A 201 -37.89 -8.20 -9.89
CA ALA A 201 -37.98 -7.47 -11.14
C ALA A 201 -38.20 -5.99 -10.84
N GLY A 202 -37.35 -5.15 -11.40
CA GLY A 202 -37.29 -3.71 -11.13
C GLY A 202 -36.69 -3.35 -9.77
N ASP A 203 -36.04 -4.30 -9.08
CA ASP A 203 -35.55 -4.13 -7.70
C ASP A 203 -34.04 -3.93 -7.59
N ASP A 204 -33.29 -3.99 -8.69
CA ASP A 204 -31.84 -3.75 -8.68
C ASP A 204 -31.50 -2.37 -8.09
N VAL A 205 -30.29 -2.21 -7.59
CA VAL A 205 -29.86 -0.95 -6.96
C VAL A 205 -28.58 -0.48 -7.63
N VAL A 206 -28.50 0.82 -7.93
CA VAL A 206 -27.26 1.44 -8.37
C VAL A 206 -26.76 2.39 -7.31
N ASN A 207 -25.51 2.18 -6.90
CA ASN A 207 -24.81 3.03 -5.94
C ASN A 207 -23.65 3.73 -6.65
N LEU A 208 -23.47 5.02 -6.38
CA LEU A 208 -22.29 5.75 -6.81
C LEU A 208 -21.58 6.37 -5.60
N TRP A 209 -20.26 6.26 -5.62
CA TRP A 209 -19.35 6.95 -4.73
C TRP A 209 -18.48 7.89 -5.54
N LEU A 210 -18.56 9.17 -5.21
CA LEU A 210 -17.71 10.21 -5.75
C LEU A 210 -16.76 10.67 -4.67
N ASN A 211 -15.46 10.56 -4.94
CA ASN A 211 -14.39 10.91 -4.02
C ASN A 211 -14.63 10.34 -2.61
N PRO A 212 -14.85 9.01 -2.47
CA PRO A 212 -15.04 8.41 -1.15
C PRO A 212 -13.82 8.73 -0.26
N PRO A 213 -14.01 8.86 1.07
CA PRO A 213 -12.91 9.14 1.98
C PRO A 213 -11.77 8.14 1.81
N SER A 214 -10.53 8.62 1.89
CA SER A 214 -9.35 7.78 1.68
C SER A 214 -9.19 6.67 2.73
N THR A 215 -9.94 6.72 3.84
CA THR A 215 -10.07 5.67 4.87
C THR A 215 -10.97 4.50 4.45
N ASN A 216 -11.81 4.70 3.42
CA ASN A 216 -12.70 3.68 2.88
C ASN A 216 -12.14 2.99 1.63
N ILE A 217 -11.13 3.61 1.01
CA ILE A 217 -10.19 2.88 0.15
C ILE A 217 -9.45 1.89 1.07
N ALA A 218 -9.23 0.64 0.66
CA ALA A 218 -8.63 -0.48 1.43
C ALA A 218 -9.52 -1.29 2.38
N SER A 219 -10.58 -0.72 2.94
CA SER A 219 -11.32 -1.36 4.04
C SER A 219 -12.04 -2.66 3.64
N GLY A 220 -12.14 -2.94 2.34
CA GLY A 220 -13.01 -3.96 1.76
C GLY A 220 -14.51 -3.68 1.93
N ILE A 221 -14.86 -2.57 2.59
CA ILE A 221 -16.23 -2.19 2.93
C ILE A 221 -16.51 -0.81 2.34
N ALA A 222 -17.44 -0.76 1.39
CA ALA A 222 -17.90 0.49 0.81
C ALA A 222 -18.49 1.43 1.89
N PRO A 223 -18.17 2.74 1.87
CA PRO A 223 -18.85 3.71 2.70
C PRO A 223 -20.32 3.86 2.28
N PRO A 224 -21.13 4.67 2.99
CA PRO A 224 -22.41 5.11 2.44
C PRO A 224 -22.22 5.73 1.04
N PRO A 225 -23.02 5.32 0.03
CA PRO A 225 -22.98 5.91 -1.31
C PRO A 225 -23.18 7.42 -1.27
N THR A 226 -22.49 8.14 -2.17
CA THR A 226 -22.80 9.56 -2.42
C THR A 226 -24.26 9.69 -2.86
N PHE A 227 -24.73 8.73 -3.65
CA PHE A 227 -26.15 8.54 -3.93
C PHE A 227 -26.47 7.10 -4.33
N THR A 228 -27.73 6.75 -4.15
CA THR A 228 -28.31 5.46 -4.50
C THR A 228 -29.56 5.71 -5.35
N THR A 229 -29.79 4.90 -6.37
CA THR A 229 -31.02 4.90 -7.14
C THR A 229 -31.57 3.49 -7.34
N THR A 230 -32.89 3.39 -7.22
CA THR A 230 -33.70 2.24 -7.65
C THR A 230 -34.55 2.59 -8.88
N ASN A 231 -34.44 3.82 -9.39
CA ASN A 231 -35.24 4.29 -10.53
C ASN A 231 -34.76 3.67 -11.84
N GLY A 232 -35.70 3.48 -12.77
CA GLY A 232 -35.47 2.81 -14.04
C GLY A 232 -35.79 1.32 -13.97
N THR A 233 -35.92 0.70 -15.14
CA THR A 233 -36.04 -0.77 -15.24
C THR A 233 -34.68 -1.40 -15.03
N ASP A 234 -34.69 -2.60 -14.44
CA ASP A 234 -33.48 -3.40 -14.33
C ASP A 234 -32.91 -3.72 -15.72
N THR A 235 -31.61 -3.94 -15.75
CA THR A 235 -30.91 -4.31 -16.97
C THR A 235 -31.36 -5.69 -17.45
N ALA A 236 -31.48 -5.88 -18.76
CA ALA A 236 -31.68 -7.21 -19.35
C ALA A 236 -30.36 -7.99 -19.50
N ALA A 237 -29.23 -7.42 -19.03
CA ALA A 237 -27.92 -8.05 -19.11
C ALA A 237 -27.95 -9.43 -18.46
N THR A 238 -27.66 -10.46 -19.26
CA THR A 238 -27.38 -11.81 -18.72
C THR A 238 -25.89 -11.99 -18.41
N ASN A 239 -25.04 -11.16 -19.03
CA ASN A 239 -23.62 -11.05 -18.74
C ASN A 239 -23.07 -9.69 -19.14
N TRP A 240 -22.15 -9.13 -18.36
CA TRP A 240 -21.42 -7.91 -18.72
C TRP A 240 -20.24 -8.25 -19.62
N ASN A 241 -20.06 -7.53 -20.73
CA ASN A 241 -19.07 -7.87 -21.76
C ASN A 241 -18.10 -6.73 -22.11
N ALA A 242 -18.42 -5.47 -21.80
CA ALA A 242 -17.47 -4.39 -22.01
C ALA A 242 -17.67 -3.21 -21.05
N PHE A 243 -16.56 -2.51 -20.78
CA PHE A 243 -16.55 -1.18 -20.18
C PHE A 243 -16.27 -0.18 -21.29
N GLU A 244 -17.05 0.89 -21.34
CA GLU A 244 -17.05 1.82 -22.45
C GLU A 244 -16.78 3.23 -21.97
N LEU A 245 -15.79 3.88 -22.61
CA LEU A 245 -15.56 5.32 -22.51
C LEU A 245 -16.40 5.99 -23.60
N TYR A 246 -17.37 6.80 -23.17
CA TYR A 246 -18.33 7.45 -24.04
C TYR A 246 -18.37 8.95 -23.72
N PRO A 247 -17.29 9.72 -23.97
CA PRO A 247 -17.24 11.13 -23.59
C PRO A 247 -18.24 11.97 -24.42
N PRO A 248 -18.97 12.92 -23.78
CA PRO A 248 -20.00 13.69 -24.45
C PRO A 248 -19.47 14.64 -25.53
N ASP A 249 -20.39 15.19 -26.32
CA ASP A 249 -20.08 16.20 -27.33
C ASP A 249 -19.50 17.47 -26.74
N ASN A 250 -18.47 17.97 -27.43
CA ASN A 250 -17.73 19.18 -27.11
C ASN A 250 -16.99 19.15 -25.75
N LEU A 251 -16.76 17.95 -25.20
CA LEU A 251 -15.85 17.76 -24.08
C LEU A 251 -14.40 17.71 -24.58
N THR A 252 -13.76 18.88 -24.61
CA THR A 252 -12.32 19.01 -24.86
C THR A 252 -11.58 18.87 -23.53
N GLN A 253 -10.58 18.00 -23.46
CA GLN A 253 -9.67 17.79 -22.32
C GLN A 253 -10.25 16.96 -21.17
N ALA A 254 -10.76 15.78 -21.52
CA ALA A 254 -11.12 14.72 -20.57
C ALA A 254 -10.00 13.69 -20.46
N TYR A 255 -9.50 13.53 -19.25
CA TYR A 255 -8.46 12.57 -18.91
C TYR A 255 -9.09 11.47 -18.06
N PHE A 256 -8.80 10.21 -18.39
CA PHE A 256 -9.21 9.06 -17.61
C PHE A 256 -7.99 8.25 -17.21
N ASP A 257 -8.04 7.65 -16.03
CA ASP A 257 -6.99 6.74 -15.57
C ASP A 257 -7.60 5.70 -14.64
N GLU A 258 -6.83 4.68 -14.26
CA GLU A 258 -7.23 3.72 -13.20
C GLU A 258 -8.61 3.07 -13.41
N VAL A 259 -8.96 2.78 -14.67
CA VAL A 259 -10.22 2.11 -15.02
C VAL A 259 -10.19 0.68 -14.48
N ARG A 260 -11.18 0.31 -13.67
CA ARG A 260 -11.36 -1.05 -13.13
C ARG A 260 -12.77 -1.53 -13.28
N VAL A 261 -12.94 -2.83 -13.53
CA VAL A 261 -14.21 -3.55 -13.40
C VAL A 261 -13.97 -4.74 -12.49
N ALA A 262 -14.87 -4.96 -11.55
CA ALA A 262 -14.67 -5.82 -10.39
C ALA A 262 -16.00 -6.42 -9.87
N THR A 263 -15.91 -7.36 -8.92
CA THR A 263 -17.09 -7.93 -8.24
C THR A 263 -17.20 -7.48 -6.79
N THR A 264 -16.19 -6.79 -6.29
CA THR A 264 -16.13 -6.31 -4.91
C THR A 264 -15.61 -4.88 -4.85
N TRP A 265 -15.94 -4.20 -3.75
CA TRP A 265 -15.39 -2.87 -3.44
C TRP A 265 -13.86 -2.87 -3.37
N ALA A 266 -13.26 -3.89 -2.73
CA ALA A 266 -11.81 -3.98 -2.55
C ALA A 266 -11.06 -4.04 -3.90
N GLU A 267 -11.64 -4.73 -4.88
CA GLU A 267 -11.09 -4.86 -6.23
C GLU A 267 -11.31 -3.58 -7.06
N ALA A 268 -12.42 -2.87 -6.87
CA ALA A 268 -12.70 -1.60 -7.52
C ALA A 268 -11.94 -0.41 -6.88
N ALA A 269 -11.60 -0.51 -5.60
CA ALA A 269 -10.90 0.53 -4.84
C ALA A 269 -9.72 -0.07 -4.05
N PRO A 270 -8.75 -0.68 -4.75
CA PRO A 270 -7.62 -1.30 -4.08
C PRO A 270 -6.81 -0.24 -3.36
N GLU A 271 -6.36 -0.57 -2.15
CA GLU A 271 -5.41 0.30 -1.45
C GLU A 271 -4.15 0.42 -2.29
N ALA A 272 -3.62 1.64 -2.40
CA ALA A 272 -2.23 1.78 -2.74
C ALA A 272 -1.44 0.95 -1.74
N PHE A 273 -0.34 0.33 -2.16
CA PHE A 273 0.62 -0.14 -1.17
C PHE A 273 1.19 1.09 -0.45
N LEU A 274 0.43 1.59 0.52
CA LEU A 274 0.84 2.63 1.44
C LEU A 274 1.71 1.91 2.44
N TYR A 275 3.00 2.04 2.19
CA TYR A 275 3.93 2.13 3.29
C TYR A 275 3.38 3.21 4.25
N GLU A 276 2.87 2.82 5.42
CA GLU A 276 2.26 3.75 6.39
C GLU A 276 3.20 4.93 6.68
N GLY A 277 2.94 6.06 6.03
CA GLY A 277 3.59 7.33 6.30
C GLY A 277 2.80 8.09 7.36
N PHE A 278 3.37 8.19 8.56
CA PHE A 278 2.88 9.03 9.65
C PHE A 278 2.70 10.50 9.20
N ASN A 279 1.58 11.12 9.57
CA ASN A 279 1.33 12.56 9.37
C ASN A 279 2.19 13.40 10.33
N TYR A 280 2.83 14.46 9.83
CA TYR A 280 3.47 15.51 10.64
C TYR A 280 3.02 16.92 10.21
N PRO A 281 3.08 17.92 11.11
CA PRO A 281 2.49 19.24 10.91
C PRO A 281 3.29 20.10 9.91
N ALA A 282 2.59 21.05 9.28
CA ALA A 282 3.19 22.02 8.37
C ALA A 282 4.11 23.01 9.12
N GLY A 283 5.37 23.16 8.67
CA GLY A 283 6.27 24.19 9.21
C GLY A 283 7.77 24.05 8.96
N GLU A 284 8.29 22.91 8.50
CA GLU A 284 9.75 22.73 8.37
C GLU A 284 10.25 22.93 6.93
N GLY A 285 11.16 23.89 6.77
CA GLY A 285 11.77 24.27 5.50
C GLY A 285 12.76 23.23 4.97
N LEU A 286 12.70 23.00 3.66
CA LEU A 286 13.49 22.01 2.94
C LEU A 286 14.84 22.61 2.53
N LEU A 287 15.95 22.11 3.10
CA LEU A 287 17.32 22.38 2.64
C LEU A 287 17.74 21.30 1.64
N PHE A 288 18.14 21.71 0.45
CA PHE A 288 18.77 20.82 -0.54
C PHE A 288 20.29 20.96 -0.47
N PHE A 289 21.00 19.83 -0.45
CA PHE A 289 22.44 19.77 -0.69
C PHE A 289 22.68 19.33 -2.13
N ASP A 290 23.38 20.14 -2.92
CA ASP A 290 24.04 19.64 -4.13
C ASP A 290 25.39 19.04 -3.73
N GLY A 291 25.78 17.96 -4.42
CA GLY A 291 26.94 17.13 -4.06
C GLY A 291 28.31 17.79 -4.32
N THR A 292 28.46 19.11 -4.19
CA THR A 292 29.75 19.79 -4.43
C THR A 292 30.45 20.32 -3.19
N GLY A 293 29.88 20.17 -2.00
CA GLY A 293 30.62 20.44 -0.76
C GLY A 293 31.00 21.92 -0.55
N THR A 294 30.27 22.87 -1.12
CA THR A 294 30.38 24.29 -0.76
C THR A 294 29.03 24.85 -0.33
N ASN A 295 28.87 25.11 0.97
CA ASN A 295 27.74 25.86 1.51
C ASN A 295 27.74 27.28 0.94
N TRP A 296 26.62 27.71 0.35
CA TRP A 296 26.31 29.13 0.22
C TRP A 296 25.01 29.44 0.96
N VAL A 297 25.16 29.98 2.17
CA VAL A 297 24.10 30.72 2.84
C VAL A 297 24.00 32.07 2.13
N GLY A 298 22.98 32.24 1.30
CA GLY A 298 22.74 33.47 0.56
C GLY A 298 21.40 34.09 0.88
N GLY A 299 21.35 34.87 1.97
CA GLY A 299 20.31 35.88 2.15
C GLY A 299 20.30 36.88 0.99
N GLN A 300 19.14 37.50 0.77
CA GLN A 300 18.96 38.60 -0.18
C GLN A 300 20.12 39.62 -0.14
N THR A 301 20.73 39.88 -1.29
CA THR A 301 21.15 41.24 -1.66
C THR A 301 20.88 41.49 -3.14
N ASN A 302 20.22 42.62 -3.39
CA ASN A 302 19.99 43.21 -4.70
C ASN A 302 21.29 43.38 -5.51
N GLY A 303 21.17 43.23 -6.83
CA GLY A 303 21.77 44.17 -7.78
C GLY A 303 23.09 43.78 -8.46
N SER A 304 23.10 44.06 -9.77
CA SER A 304 24.21 44.16 -10.72
C SER A 304 24.79 42.87 -11.29
N GLY A 305 24.58 42.71 -12.60
CA GLY A 305 25.05 41.57 -13.38
C GLY A 305 26.42 41.77 -14.00
N PHE A 306 26.87 40.71 -14.69
CA PHE A 306 27.79 40.80 -15.83
C PHE A 306 27.44 39.73 -16.89
N PRO A 307 27.70 40.02 -18.19
CA PRO A 307 27.21 39.25 -19.31
C PRO A 307 28.25 38.28 -19.89
N GLY A 308 27.75 37.17 -20.45
CA GLY A 308 28.30 36.52 -21.64
C GLY A 308 29.36 35.46 -21.43
N TRP A 309 28.95 34.19 -21.35
CA TRP A 309 29.64 33.01 -21.93
C TRP A 309 28.56 31.97 -22.32
N PRO A 310 28.79 31.14 -23.36
CA PRO A 310 27.72 30.52 -24.13
C PRO A 310 27.10 29.31 -23.42
N HIS A 311 25.82 29.07 -23.74
CA HIS A 311 25.06 27.87 -23.41
C HIS A 311 25.90 26.59 -23.55
N PHE A 312 26.03 25.87 -22.43
CA PHE A 312 26.28 24.43 -22.43
C PHE A 312 25.10 23.77 -21.71
N THR A 313 24.08 23.37 -22.47
CA THR A 313 23.05 22.45 -21.97
C THR A 313 23.68 21.07 -21.81
N TRP A 314 23.97 20.68 -20.56
CA TRP A 314 24.23 19.29 -20.24
C TRP A 314 22.91 18.52 -20.19
N ARG A 315 22.80 17.53 -21.08
CA ARG A 315 21.78 16.48 -21.03
C ARG A 315 22.12 15.54 -19.86
N ASN A 316 21.15 15.34 -18.98
CA ASN A 316 21.05 14.29 -17.95
C ASN A 316 22.20 14.16 -16.94
N PRO A 317 21.88 14.31 -15.65
CA PRO A 317 22.12 13.27 -14.68
C PRO A 317 20.82 12.45 -14.53
N ILE A 318 20.94 11.13 -14.68
CA ILE A 318 19.92 10.20 -14.18
C ILE A 318 20.00 10.29 -12.65
N GLU A 319 19.21 11.20 -12.07
CA GLU A 319 18.77 11.07 -10.69
C GLU A 319 17.45 10.30 -10.71
N LEU A 320 17.52 9.05 -10.25
CA LEU A 320 16.35 8.22 -10.05
C LEU A 320 15.56 8.82 -8.89
N GLU A 321 14.50 9.56 -9.23
CA GLU A 321 13.53 10.14 -8.31
C GLU A 321 12.74 9.01 -7.64
N ILE A 322 13.16 8.62 -6.44
CA ILE A 322 12.33 7.79 -5.55
C ILE A 322 11.27 8.73 -4.95
N ASN A 323 10.02 8.55 -5.37
CA ASN A 323 8.87 9.28 -4.86
C ASN A 323 8.73 9.11 -3.33
N ARG A 324 8.59 10.25 -2.64
CA ARG A 324 8.95 10.51 -1.24
C ARG A 324 7.91 10.08 -0.19
N PRO A 325 8.38 9.82 1.05
CA PRO A 325 8.13 10.69 2.21
C PRO A 325 9.36 11.53 2.54
N ALA A 326 9.18 12.73 3.09
CA ALA A 326 10.30 13.54 3.57
C ALA A 326 10.94 12.87 4.80
N GLY A 327 12.26 12.63 4.76
CA GLY A 327 13.07 12.28 5.94
C GLY A 327 13.95 11.04 5.79
N ASN A 328 13.53 10.01 5.05
CA ASN A 328 14.27 8.74 5.00
C ASN A 328 14.73 8.46 3.57
N ARG A 329 15.95 8.88 3.23
CA ARG A 329 16.58 8.60 1.93
C ARG A 329 17.76 7.66 2.12
N PHE A 330 17.90 6.69 1.22
CA PHE A 330 19.20 6.08 0.97
C PHE A 330 20.08 7.09 0.24
N ALA A 331 20.92 7.81 0.97
CA ALA A 331 21.90 8.71 0.37
C ALA A 331 23.19 7.95 0.02
N THR A 332 23.75 8.30 -1.13
CA THR A 332 24.98 7.71 -1.66
C THR A 332 26.17 8.51 -1.16
N VAL A 333 27.15 7.84 -0.57
CA VAL A 333 28.41 8.47 -0.14
C VAL A 333 29.62 7.96 -0.93
N SER A 334 29.45 6.93 -1.76
CA SER A 334 30.53 6.46 -2.66
C SER A 334 30.77 7.45 -3.80
N THR A 335 31.98 8.00 -3.88
CA THR A 335 32.49 8.75 -5.02
C THR A 335 32.86 7.86 -6.21
N ASN A 336 32.75 6.54 -6.08
CA ASN A 336 33.03 5.58 -7.15
C ASN A 336 31.72 4.93 -7.66
N PRO A 337 31.22 5.34 -8.85
CA PRO A 337 29.95 4.85 -9.40
C PRO A 337 29.97 3.38 -9.83
N LEU A 338 31.15 2.74 -9.91
CA LEU A 338 31.30 1.32 -10.33
C LEU A 338 31.17 0.32 -9.16
N SER A 339 30.78 0.75 -7.97
CA SER A 339 30.82 -0.09 -6.75
C SER A 339 29.65 0.11 -5.79
N ALA A 340 28.58 0.78 -6.22
CA ALA A 340 27.40 1.02 -5.39
C ALA A 340 26.41 -0.16 -5.44
N SER A 341 25.72 -0.42 -4.33
CA SER A 341 24.56 -1.31 -4.33
C SER A 341 23.47 -0.78 -5.26
N THR A 342 22.78 -1.69 -5.92
CA THR A 342 21.75 -1.42 -6.93
C THR A 342 20.44 -2.07 -6.52
N ILE A 343 19.31 -1.47 -6.92
CA ILE A 343 17.97 -2.02 -6.64
C ILE A 343 17.56 -2.91 -7.81
N PHE A 344 17.07 -4.10 -7.50
CA PHE A 344 16.51 -5.03 -8.47
C PHE A 344 15.02 -5.21 -8.21
N SER A 345 14.26 -5.37 -9.31
CA SER A 345 12.87 -5.79 -9.24
C SER A 345 12.79 -7.24 -8.78
N ASN A 346 11.70 -7.58 -8.08
CA ASN A 346 11.48 -8.80 -7.28
C ASN A 346 12.01 -8.69 -5.84
N SER A 347 11.50 -9.57 -5.00
CA SER A 347 11.76 -9.56 -3.56
C SER A 347 12.31 -10.90 -3.09
N LEU A 348 13.08 -10.88 -2.02
CA LEU A 348 13.33 -12.07 -1.21
C LEU A 348 12.07 -12.37 -0.38
N THR A 349 11.87 -13.62 0.00
CA THR A 349 10.67 -14.04 0.74
C THR A 349 11.03 -14.86 1.97
N TYR A 350 10.31 -14.59 3.07
CA TYR A 350 10.34 -15.38 4.30
C TYR A 350 8.93 -15.41 4.91
N PRO A 351 8.00 -16.24 4.41
CA PRO A 351 6.62 -16.23 4.90
C PRO A 351 6.53 -16.55 6.41
N PRO A 352 5.63 -15.89 7.18
CA PRO A 352 4.62 -14.91 6.76
C PRO A 352 5.08 -13.44 6.84
N LEU A 353 6.40 -13.17 6.91
CA LEU A 353 6.93 -11.81 6.90
C LEU A 353 6.35 -11.03 5.72
N GLN A 354 6.01 -9.77 5.96
CA GLN A 354 5.64 -8.83 4.92
C GLN A 354 6.70 -8.81 3.82
N ILE A 355 6.25 -8.62 2.58
CA ILE A 355 7.09 -8.64 1.38
C ILE A 355 7.01 -7.27 0.71
N SER A 356 8.15 -6.75 0.27
CA SER A 356 8.35 -5.52 -0.49
C SER A 356 8.16 -5.80 -1.98
N ALA A 357 8.39 -4.81 -2.84
CA ALA A 357 8.39 -5.00 -4.30
C ALA A 357 9.79 -5.23 -4.90
N ASN A 358 10.85 -4.88 -4.17
CA ASN A 358 12.21 -4.77 -4.69
C ASN A 358 13.24 -5.18 -3.64
N ARG A 359 14.38 -5.69 -4.09
CA ARG A 359 15.53 -6.01 -3.26
C ARG A 359 16.75 -5.17 -3.61
N LEU A 360 17.63 -4.97 -2.64
CA LEU A 360 18.94 -4.38 -2.84
C LEU A 360 19.94 -5.48 -3.20
N GLN A 361 20.73 -5.31 -4.26
CA GLN A 361 21.92 -6.11 -4.54
C GLN A 361 23.16 -5.30 -4.14
N PHE A 362 24.05 -5.89 -3.37
CA PHE A 362 25.37 -5.33 -3.15
C PHE A 362 26.40 -6.07 -4.03
N PRO A 363 27.27 -5.34 -4.77
CA PRO A 363 28.30 -5.94 -5.59
C PRO A 363 29.43 -6.51 -4.72
N ALA A 364 30.16 -7.51 -5.24
CA ALA A 364 31.42 -7.90 -4.64
C ALA A 364 32.41 -6.73 -4.75
N TYR A 365 32.78 -6.14 -3.61
CA TYR A 365 33.62 -4.96 -3.56
C TYR A 365 35.04 -5.27 -3.08
N VAL A 366 36.01 -4.47 -3.57
CA VAL A 366 37.40 -4.46 -3.12
C VAL A 366 37.70 -3.11 -2.46
N GLY A 367 37.52 -3.03 -1.14
CA GLY A 367 37.87 -1.90 -0.28
C GLY A 367 37.00 -1.82 0.99
N ASN A 368 37.20 -0.78 1.79
CA ASN A 368 36.37 -0.48 2.96
C ASN A 368 35.51 0.74 2.66
N THR A 369 34.35 0.57 2.04
CA THR A 369 33.43 1.69 1.80
C THR A 369 32.09 1.46 2.45
N PHE A 370 31.64 2.51 3.11
CA PHE A 370 30.25 2.73 3.42
C PHE A 370 29.47 2.99 2.12
N ASP A 371 28.33 2.34 1.92
CA ASP A 371 27.59 2.42 0.66
C ASP A 371 26.33 3.28 0.75
N LYS A 372 25.43 2.92 1.68
CA LYS A 372 24.09 3.51 1.80
C LYS A 372 23.63 3.53 3.26
N TYR A 373 22.91 4.60 3.64
CA TYR A 373 22.26 4.70 4.95
C TYR A 373 20.77 4.99 4.82
N LEU A 374 19.96 4.44 5.71
CA LEU A 374 18.58 4.82 5.94
C LEU A 374 18.54 5.69 7.20
N GLN A 375 18.27 6.99 7.05
CA GLN A 375 18.02 7.85 8.20
C GLN A 375 16.62 7.59 8.77
N PHE A 376 16.45 7.76 10.08
CA PHE A 376 15.16 7.68 10.78
C PHE A 376 15.14 8.58 12.02
N ALA A 377 13.95 8.86 12.54
CA ALA A 377 13.81 9.66 13.76
C ALA A 377 14.45 8.94 14.95
N GLY A 378 15.31 9.67 15.67
CA GLY A 378 16.07 9.20 16.83
C GLY A 378 15.30 8.25 17.74
N SER A 379 15.85 7.05 17.99
CA SER A 379 15.43 6.19 19.11
C SER A 379 16.41 6.39 20.27
N GLY A 380 15.96 7.06 21.33
CA GLY A 380 16.73 7.21 22.58
C GLY A 380 16.66 5.99 23.50
N SER A 381 16.38 4.81 22.94
CA SER A 381 16.08 3.57 23.67
C SER A 381 16.67 2.36 22.94
N ASP A 382 16.19 1.15 23.27
CA ASP A 382 16.42 -0.06 22.48
C ASP A 382 16.21 0.19 20.98
N ILE A 383 17.00 -0.53 20.17
CA ILE A 383 16.82 -0.54 18.73
C ILE A 383 16.82 -1.97 18.23
N TYR A 384 15.84 -2.25 17.37
CA TYR A 384 15.80 -3.42 16.53
C TYR A 384 16.10 -3.00 15.10
N TYR A 385 16.78 -3.86 14.37
CA TYR A 385 16.81 -3.80 12.93
C TYR A 385 16.74 -5.20 12.33
N SER A 386 16.14 -5.31 11.16
CA SER A 386 15.99 -6.57 10.44
C SER A 386 16.19 -6.38 8.96
N TYR A 387 16.48 -7.50 8.29
CA TYR A 387 16.52 -7.62 6.85
C TYR A 387 16.54 -9.10 6.45
N LEU A 388 16.06 -9.39 5.25
CA LEU A 388 16.34 -10.63 4.55
C LEU A 388 17.74 -10.56 3.95
N LEU A 389 18.53 -11.60 4.13
CA LEU A 389 19.88 -11.73 3.58
C LEU A 389 19.95 -12.98 2.72
N ARG A 390 20.46 -12.83 1.49
CA ARG A 390 20.89 -13.95 0.65
C ARG A 390 22.25 -13.64 0.05
N LEU A 391 23.28 -14.39 0.42
CA LEU A 391 24.57 -14.35 -0.28
C LEU A 391 24.53 -15.31 -1.45
N ASP A 392 24.83 -14.85 -2.66
CA ASP A 392 24.98 -15.75 -3.82
C ASP A 392 26.38 -16.39 -3.86
N GLY A 393 27.36 -15.73 -3.25
CA GLY A 393 28.70 -16.26 -3.13
C GLY A 393 29.55 -15.48 -2.13
N VAL A 394 30.45 -16.21 -1.47
CA VAL A 394 31.57 -15.65 -0.70
C VAL A 394 32.85 -16.03 -1.43
N ALA A 395 33.51 -15.06 -2.05
CA ALA A 395 34.63 -15.36 -2.92
C ALA A 395 35.83 -15.89 -2.12
N THR A 396 36.75 -16.59 -2.78
CA THR A 396 37.91 -17.24 -2.12
C THR A 396 38.87 -16.26 -1.47
N ASN A 397 38.80 -14.99 -1.86
CA ASN A 397 39.54 -13.86 -1.31
C ASN A 397 38.81 -13.17 -0.14
N MET A 398 37.59 -13.58 0.20
CA MET A 398 36.97 -13.22 1.48
C MET A 398 37.69 -13.96 2.61
N SER A 399 38.10 -13.23 3.64
CA SER A 399 38.85 -13.83 4.75
C SER A 399 37.99 -14.82 5.55
N ALA A 400 38.60 -15.93 5.93
CA ALA A 400 38.01 -16.88 6.90
C ALA A 400 38.33 -16.51 8.36
N SER A 401 39.21 -15.53 8.59
CA SER A 401 39.70 -15.15 9.91
C SER A 401 39.35 -13.71 10.29
N ALA A 402 39.31 -12.82 9.30
CA ALA A 402 38.93 -11.42 9.50
C ALA A 402 37.43 -11.23 9.29
N TRP A 403 36.83 -10.41 10.15
CA TRP A 403 35.43 -10.04 10.09
C TRP A 403 35.24 -8.76 9.29
N THR A 404 34.19 -8.71 8.49
CA THR A 404 33.77 -7.53 7.74
C THR A 404 32.39 -7.10 8.24
N LEU A 405 32.21 -5.81 8.48
CA LEU A 405 30.92 -5.25 8.88
C LEU A 405 29.93 -5.36 7.71
N LEU A 406 28.71 -5.82 7.99
CA LEU A 406 27.61 -5.91 7.01
C LEU A 406 26.60 -4.78 7.23
N SER A 407 26.18 -4.59 8.48
CA SER A 407 25.13 -3.64 8.83
C SER A 407 25.32 -3.10 10.24
N THR A 408 24.80 -1.90 10.50
CA THR A 408 24.85 -1.30 11.84
C THR A 408 23.82 -0.18 11.99
N ALA A 409 23.27 -0.02 13.20
CA ALA A 409 22.52 1.16 13.59
C ALA A 409 23.47 2.19 14.23
N ARG A 410 23.32 3.48 13.91
CA ARG A 410 24.26 4.53 14.35
C ARG A 410 23.55 5.81 14.76
N MET A 411 24.33 6.66 15.42
CA MET A 411 23.99 8.05 15.73
C MET A 411 24.69 8.95 14.72
N PHE A 412 23.94 9.85 14.09
CA PHE A 412 24.44 10.91 13.22
C PHE A 412 24.09 12.26 13.82
N ILE A 413 25.09 13.06 14.17
CA ILE A 413 24.90 14.42 14.67
C ILE A 413 25.53 15.40 13.67
N LEU A 414 24.67 16.12 12.95
CA LEU A 414 25.08 17.08 11.94
C LEU A 414 25.90 18.21 12.60
N GLY A 415 27.21 18.25 12.32
CA GLY A 415 28.14 19.27 12.84
C GLY A 415 28.95 18.87 14.09
N ASP A 416 28.85 17.63 14.58
CA ASP A 416 29.74 17.13 15.63
C ASP A 416 31.06 16.61 15.03
N PRO A 417 32.24 17.16 15.35
CA PRO A 417 33.53 16.63 14.91
C PRO A 417 33.85 15.23 15.50
N ASN A 418 33.05 14.73 16.44
CA ASN A 418 33.11 13.36 16.98
C ASN A 418 32.01 12.44 16.41
N ASP A 419 31.38 12.83 15.29
CA ASP A 419 30.39 12.04 14.55
C ASP A 419 31.01 10.71 14.06
N GLY A 420 31.00 9.71 14.93
CA GLY A 420 31.80 8.49 14.76
C GLY A 420 31.51 7.35 15.73
N PHE A 421 30.43 7.42 16.52
CA PHE A 421 30.05 6.29 17.35
C PHE A 421 29.37 5.21 16.50
N ALA A 422 30.18 4.27 16.05
CA ALA A 422 29.69 3.07 15.39
C ALA A 422 28.87 2.26 16.41
N GLY A 423 27.57 2.13 16.15
CA GLY A 423 26.66 1.47 17.08
C GLY A 423 26.68 -0.05 16.93
N PRO A 424 25.60 -0.77 17.32
CA PRO A 424 25.54 -2.21 17.19
C PRO A 424 25.70 -2.62 15.73
N GLY A 425 26.46 -3.67 15.48
CA GLY A 425 26.73 -4.15 14.13
C GLY A 425 26.64 -5.65 13.97
N VAL A 426 26.18 -6.08 12.80
CA VAL A 426 26.29 -7.48 12.33
C VAL A 426 27.47 -7.57 11.38
N PHE A 427 28.33 -8.55 11.62
CA PHE A 427 29.52 -8.84 10.86
C PHE A 427 29.38 -10.17 10.14
N LEU A 428 30.17 -10.34 9.08
CA LEU A 428 30.27 -11.56 8.31
C LEU A 428 31.73 -11.91 8.03
N ARG A 429 31.97 -13.19 7.76
CA ARG A 429 33.22 -13.71 7.19
C ARG A 429 32.93 -14.96 6.38
N ARG A 430 33.89 -15.41 5.58
CA ARG A 430 33.80 -16.75 4.97
C ARG A 430 33.95 -17.81 6.05
N ASN A 431 33.22 -18.92 5.95
CA ASN A 431 33.46 -20.04 6.85
C ASN A 431 34.86 -20.65 6.57
N ALA A 432 35.57 -21.07 7.63
CA ALA A 432 36.93 -21.59 7.51
C ALA A 432 36.99 -23.00 6.91
N GLY A 433 35.92 -23.79 7.02
CA GLY A 433 35.87 -25.18 6.55
C GLY A 433 35.19 -25.37 5.19
N ASP A 434 34.44 -24.37 4.69
CA ASP A 434 33.64 -24.50 3.47
C ASP A 434 33.44 -23.16 2.77
N THR A 435 33.91 -23.04 1.52
CA THR A 435 33.80 -21.82 0.71
C THR A 435 32.39 -21.54 0.21
N ASN A 436 31.44 -22.47 0.36
CA ASN A 436 30.01 -22.24 0.08
C ASN A 436 29.24 -21.83 1.34
N LYS A 437 29.96 -21.52 2.43
CA LYS A 437 29.38 -21.12 3.69
C LYS A 437 30.00 -19.84 4.23
N PHE A 438 29.22 -19.14 5.05
CA PHE A 438 29.63 -17.94 5.74
C PHE A 438 29.26 -18.02 7.21
N ASP A 439 29.95 -17.21 8.02
CA ASP A 439 29.66 -17.06 9.44
C ASP A 439 29.16 -15.64 9.69
N LEU A 440 28.31 -15.49 10.71
CA LEU A 440 27.89 -14.20 11.25
C LEU A 440 28.47 -13.97 12.63
N GLY A 441 28.60 -12.69 12.97
CA GLY A 441 29.01 -12.22 14.28
C GLY A 441 28.32 -10.91 14.63
N ILE A 442 28.37 -10.54 15.90
CA ILE A 442 27.78 -9.30 16.42
C ILE A 442 28.79 -8.53 17.24
N HIS A 443 28.60 -7.22 17.32
CA HIS A 443 29.35 -6.38 18.24
C HIS A 443 28.51 -5.18 18.69
N LYS A 444 28.67 -4.75 19.95
CA LYS A 444 27.96 -3.58 20.52
C LYS A 444 28.35 -2.24 19.90
N ARG A 445 29.59 -2.18 19.38
CA ARG A 445 30.22 -0.99 18.77
C ARG A 445 31.02 -1.34 17.54
N SER A 446 30.49 -1.12 16.34
CA SER A 446 31.07 -1.70 15.12
C SER A 446 32.43 -1.14 14.67
N ASN A 447 33.08 -0.28 15.47
CA ASN A 447 34.42 0.30 15.25
C ASN A 447 35.45 -0.04 16.35
N GLY A 448 35.12 -0.88 17.34
CA GLY A 448 36.06 -1.27 18.40
C GLY A 448 35.79 -2.68 18.89
N GLY A 449 36.77 -3.31 19.54
CA GLY A 449 36.62 -4.64 20.15
C GLY A 449 36.64 -5.83 19.18
N ALA A 450 36.55 -7.05 19.74
CA ALA A 450 36.54 -8.28 18.97
C ALA A 450 35.09 -8.71 18.67
N VAL A 451 34.79 -8.99 17.40
CA VAL A 451 33.49 -9.54 16.99
C VAL A 451 33.21 -10.83 17.75
N VAL A 452 32.00 -10.93 18.31
CA VAL A 452 31.56 -12.09 19.07
C VAL A 452 30.69 -12.97 18.19
N THR A 453 30.88 -14.28 18.27
CA THR A 453 30.14 -15.27 17.49
C THR A 453 29.90 -16.52 18.34
N ASP A 454 29.02 -17.40 17.86
CA ASP A 454 28.70 -18.70 18.46
C ASP A 454 28.55 -19.75 17.35
N ALA A 455 28.58 -21.03 17.71
CA ALA A 455 28.37 -22.13 16.75
C ALA A 455 27.05 -22.00 15.99
N SER A 456 26.00 -21.45 16.61
CA SER A 456 24.70 -21.18 15.97
C SER A 456 24.73 -20.12 14.86
N LEU A 457 25.79 -19.30 14.80
CA LEU A 457 25.98 -18.25 13.79
C LEU A 457 26.96 -18.66 12.69
N GLN A 458 27.48 -19.90 12.71
CA GLN A 458 28.53 -20.37 11.81
C GLN A 458 27.99 -21.37 10.77
N GLY A 459 28.63 -21.41 9.60
CA GLY A 459 28.33 -22.41 8.58
C GLY A 459 26.99 -22.23 7.87
N LEU A 460 26.53 -20.99 7.71
CA LEU A 460 25.33 -20.64 6.94
C LEU A 460 25.59 -20.81 5.43
N ASN A 461 24.61 -21.30 4.69
CA ASN A 461 24.77 -21.63 3.27
C ASN A 461 24.58 -20.39 2.39
N VAL A 462 25.44 -20.22 1.38
CA VAL A 462 25.12 -19.33 0.25
C VAL A 462 23.89 -19.86 -0.51
N GLY A 463 23.22 -18.99 -1.26
CA GLY A 463 21.97 -19.25 -2.00
C GLY A 463 20.71 -19.33 -1.13
N THR A 464 20.85 -19.36 0.20
CA THR A 464 19.73 -19.44 1.14
C THR A 464 19.32 -18.04 1.60
N VAL A 465 18.00 -17.80 1.68
CA VAL A 465 17.44 -16.58 2.29
C VAL A 465 17.35 -16.77 3.79
N TYR A 466 17.90 -15.83 4.54
CA TYR A 466 17.83 -15.76 5.99
C TYR A 466 17.10 -14.50 6.43
N LEU A 467 16.14 -14.61 7.34
CA LEU A 467 15.67 -13.45 8.09
C LEU A 467 16.63 -13.20 9.25
N ILE A 468 17.32 -12.07 9.20
CA ILE A 468 18.21 -11.60 10.26
C ILE A 468 17.48 -10.51 11.03
N VAL A 469 17.39 -10.66 12.35
CA VAL A 469 16.94 -9.61 13.26
C VAL A 469 18.04 -9.40 14.28
N ALA A 470 18.35 -8.15 14.60
CA ALA A 470 19.33 -7.79 15.60
C ALA A 470 18.73 -6.75 16.55
N LYS A 471 19.10 -6.81 17.83
CA LYS A 471 18.66 -5.88 18.86
C LYS A 471 19.83 -5.45 19.73
N TYR A 472 19.92 -4.15 19.98
CA TYR A 472 20.66 -3.61 21.11
C TYR A 472 19.68 -3.19 22.21
N GLU A 473 19.90 -3.69 23.42
CA GLU A 473 19.04 -3.45 24.58
C GLU A 473 19.78 -2.63 25.63
N VAL A 474 19.15 -1.56 26.09
CA VAL A 474 19.72 -0.64 27.08
C VAL A 474 19.38 -1.12 28.48
N VAL A 475 20.39 -1.46 29.27
CA VAL A 475 20.25 -1.94 30.64
C VAL A 475 20.98 -1.00 31.59
N ALA A 476 20.31 -0.60 32.68
CA ALA A 476 20.94 0.27 33.68
C ALA A 476 22.21 -0.37 34.26
N GLY A 477 23.35 0.30 34.13
CA GLY A 477 24.66 -0.20 34.55
C GLY A 477 25.77 0.20 33.59
N THR A 478 26.89 -0.51 33.66
CA THR A 478 28.03 -0.34 32.74
C THR A 478 28.47 -1.67 32.18
N ALA A 479 28.77 -1.72 30.88
CA ALA A 479 29.19 -2.89 30.13
C ALA A 479 28.20 -4.07 30.18
N ASN A 480 26.90 -3.77 30.26
CA ASN A 480 25.85 -4.76 30.51
C ASN A 480 24.74 -4.79 29.44
N ASP A 481 24.77 -3.89 28.46
CA ASP A 481 23.77 -3.86 27.39
C ASP A 481 23.88 -5.11 26.48
N PRO A 482 22.88 -5.99 26.38
CA PRO A 482 23.01 -7.14 25.50
C PRO A 482 22.81 -6.75 24.03
N MET A 483 23.67 -7.31 23.18
CA MET A 483 23.42 -7.43 21.75
C MET A 483 22.82 -8.81 21.47
N LYS A 484 21.68 -8.85 20.79
CA LYS A 484 20.93 -10.07 20.46
C LYS A 484 20.81 -10.21 18.95
N ILE A 485 20.85 -11.44 18.45
CA ILE A 485 20.63 -11.76 17.04
C ILE A 485 19.73 -12.99 16.92
N TRP A 486 18.82 -12.94 15.96
CA TRP A 486 17.97 -14.04 15.52
C TRP A 486 18.27 -14.34 14.06
N ILE A 487 18.46 -15.63 13.76
CA ILE A 487 18.53 -16.16 12.41
C ILE A 487 17.30 -17.04 12.23
N ASN A 488 16.45 -16.69 11.26
CA ASN A 488 15.22 -17.41 10.95
C ASN A 488 14.35 -17.64 12.22
N PRO A 489 13.93 -16.56 12.91
CA PRO A 489 13.08 -16.69 14.09
C PRO A 489 11.80 -17.47 13.77
N PRO A 490 11.19 -18.18 14.75
CA PRO A 490 9.99 -18.97 14.52
C PRO A 490 8.88 -18.14 13.88
N THR A 491 8.25 -18.65 12.82
CA THR A 491 7.28 -17.88 12.01
C THR A 491 6.06 -17.40 12.79
N ASN A 492 5.66 -18.12 13.84
CA ASN A 492 4.57 -17.74 14.74
C ASN A 492 4.91 -16.59 15.71
N THR A 493 6.17 -16.12 15.71
CA THR A 493 6.62 -15.00 16.55
C THR A 493 6.70 -13.70 15.76
N LEU A 494 6.62 -13.75 14.43
CA LEU A 494 6.65 -12.56 13.59
C LEU A 494 5.41 -11.69 13.84
N GLY A 495 5.61 -10.37 13.92
CA GLY A 495 4.56 -9.38 14.13
C GLY A 495 4.02 -9.33 15.57
N GLN A 496 4.53 -10.19 16.45
CA GLN A 496 4.09 -10.24 17.85
C GLN A 496 4.72 -9.12 18.68
N ALA A 497 4.06 -8.74 19.78
CA ALA A 497 4.57 -7.71 20.68
C ALA A 497 5.86 -8.13 21.42
N THR A 498 6.06 -9.44 21.61
CA THR A 498 7.19 -10.00 22.37
C THR A 498 8.15 -10.74 21.43
N GLU A 499 9.45 -10.46 21.57
CA GLU A 499 10.51 -11.19 20.86
C GLU A 499 10.63 -12.64 21.37
N PRO A 500 10.98 -13.60 20.50
CA PRO A 500 11.31 -14.96 20.93
C PRO A 500 12.73 -15.04 21.52
N THR A 501 13.12 -16.21 22.01
CA THR A 501 14.51 -16.47 22.42
C THR A 501 15.49 -16.18 21.27
N PRO A 502 16.56 -15.38 21.48
CA PRO A 502 17.55 -15.10 20.46
C PRO A 502 18.33 -16.36 20.07
N THR A 503 18.74 -16.42 18.80
CA THR A 503 19.70 -17.43 18.33
C THR A 503 21.00 -17.29 19.11
N PHE A 504 21.44 -16.05 19.33
CA PHE A 504 22.61 -15.74 20.15
C PHE A 504 22.46 -14.37 20.83
N SER A 505 23.01 -14.24 22.04
CA SER A 505 23.12 -12.98 22.75
C SER A 505 24.46 -12.86 23.46
N SER A 506 25.01 -11.65 23.51
CA SER A 506 26.23 -11.35 24.24
C SER A 506 26.18 -10.00 24.91
N VAL A 507 26.77 -9.93 26.10
CA VAL A 507 27.06 -8.68 26.82
C VAL A 507 28.54 -8.28 26.71
N ALA A 508 29.34 -8.99 25.91
CA ALA A 508 30.77 -8.70 25.79
C ALA A 508 31.02 -7.39 25.02
N GLY A 509 32.08 -6.69 25.41
CA GLY A 509 32.45 -5.37 24.87
C GLY A 509 31.86 -4.21 25.68
N THR A 510 32.28 -2.99 25.32
CA THR A 510 31.80 -1.75 25.95
C THR A 510 30.47 -1.32 25.37
N ASP A 511 29.56 -0.88 26.23
CA ASP A 511 28.27 -0.30 25.84
C ASP A 511 28.45 0.99 25.06
N THR A 512 27.45 1.34 24.24
CA THR A 512 27.48 2.53 23.39
C THR A 512 26.39 3.55 23.74
N SER A 513 26.58 4.79 23.29
CA SER A 513 25.61 5.86 23.53
C SER A 513 24.36 5.63 22.69
N VAL A 514 23.19 5.76 23.31
CA VAL A 514 21.89 5.45 22.70
C VAL A 514 21.25 6.71 22.12
N ASN A 515 21.33 6.84 20.81
CA ASN A 515 20.56 7.80 20.02
C ASN A 515 20.62 7.36 18.56
N TRP A 516 19.74 6.45 18.17
CA TRP A 516 19.81 5.81 16.85
C TRP A 516 19.08 6.66 15.83
N THR A 517 19.79 7.19 14.86
CA THR A 517 19.22 8.06 13.82
C THR A 517 19.44 7.51 12.41
N GLN A 518 20.22 6.44 12.27
CA GLN A 518 20.48 5.83 10.98
C GLN A 518 20.74 4.33 11.07
N PHE A 519 20.37 3.63 10.01
CA PHE A 519 20.76 2.27 9.72
C PHE A 519 21.66 2.30 8.51
N GLU A 520 22.78 1.60 8.55
CA GLU A 520 23.80 1.70 7.52
C GLU A 520 24.20 0.34 6.99
N LEU A 521 24.42 0.30 5.68
CA LEU A 521 24.84 -0.88 4.94
C LEU A 521 26.28 -0.75 4.50
N TYR A 522 27.00 -1.85 4.72
CA TYR A 522 28.35 -2.06 4.26
C TYR A 522 28.36 -3.23 3.29
N PRO A 523 28.61 -3.00 1.99
CA PRO A 523 28.80 -4.07 1.04
C PRO A 523 30.04 -4.86 1.50
N PRO A 524 29.88 -6.15 1.79
CA PRO A 524 30.96 -6.94 2.32
C PRO A 524 32.08 -7.12 1.31
N PHE A 525 33.30 -6.91 1.77
CA PHE A 525 34.52 -7.19 1.02
C PHE A 525 34.49 -8.61 0.45
N HIS A 526 34.50 -8.72 -0.87
CA HIS A 526 34.49 -9.99 -1.62
C HIS A 526 33.28 -10.93 -1.39
N ALA A 527 32.13 -10.42 -0.97
CA ALA A 527 30.87 -11.18 -0.99
C ALA A 527 29.81 -10.45 -1.80
N MET A 528 28.97 -11.21 -2.51
CA MET A 528 27.90 -10.68 -3.35
C MET A 528 26.57 -11.30 -2.93
N GLY A 529 25.52 -10.50 -2.96
CA GLY A 529 24.22 -10.97 -2.54
C GLY A 529 23.16 -9.89 -2.54
N PHE A 530 22.07 -10.23 -1.88
CA PHE A 530 20.88 -9.41 -1.78
C PHE A 530 20.50 -9.15 -0.33
N LEU A 531 20.02 -7.93 -0.09
CA LEU A 531 19.27 -7.54 1.09
C LEU A 531 17.85 -7.16 0.68
N ASP A 532 16.88 -7.45 1.52
CA ASP A 532 15.49 -7.03 1.36
C ASP A 532 14.86 -6.82 2.73
N GLU A 533 13.67 -6.23 2.79
CA GLU A 533 12.91 -6.03 4.04
C GLU A 533 13.71 -5.30 5.14
N ILE A 534 14.54 -4.32 4.74
CA ILE A 534 15.35 -3.56 5.69
C ILE A 534 14.43 -2.70 6.57
N ARG A 535 14.43 -2.95 7.87
CA ARG A 535 13.59 -2.25 8.86
C ARG A 535 14.42 -1.89 10.07
N ALA A 536 14.15 -0.74 10.67
CA ALA A 536 14.71 -0.33 11.95
C ALA A 536 13.60 0.33 12.80
N ALA A 537 13.41 -0.15 14.03
CA ALA A 537 12.33 0.31 14.90
C ALA A 537 12.60 -0.08 16.37
N PRO A 538 11.91 0.54 17.35
CA PRO A 538 12.09 0.22 18.77
C PRO A 538 11.35 -1.06 19.22
N SER A 539 10.71 -1.82 18.33
CA SER A 539 9.96 -3.03 18.71
C SER A 539 10.06 -4.17 17.70
N TRP A 540 9.99 -5.40 18.23
CA TRP A 540 10.01 -6.65 17.45
C TRP A 540 8.93 -6.68 16.36
N ALA A 541 7.69 -6.36 16.70
CA ALA A 541 6.56 -6.35 15.76
C ALA A 541 6.82 -5.45 14.54
N LYS A 542 7.47 -4.30 14.73
CA LYS A 542 7.72 -3.33 13.66
C LYS A 542 8.88 -3.74 12.75
N VAL A 543 9.82 -4.55 13.23
CA VAL A 543 10.89 -5.13 12.41
C VAL A 543 10.57 -6.54 11.88
N THR A 544 9.50 -7.17 12.33
CA THR A 544 9.05 -8.48 11.82
C THR A 544 7.57 -8.50 11.39
N PRO A 545 7.05 -7.46 10.70
CA PRO A 545 5.63 -7.40 10.41
C PRO A 545 5.21 -8.57 9.51
N THR A 546 3.99 -9.05 9.70
CA THR A 546 3.42 -10.11 8.87
C THR A 546 2.35 -9.54 7.96
N ASN A 547 2.15 -10.15 6.79
CA ASN A 547 0.98 -9.91 5.94
C ASN A 547 -0.29 -10.54 6.52
N ALA A 548 -0.35 -10.75 7.85
CA ALA A 548 -1.54 -11.31 8.47
C ALA A 548 -2.70 -10.34 8.20
N PRO A 549 -3.82 -10.80 7.62
CA PRO A 549 -5.02 -9.99 7.65
C PRO A 549 -5.24 -9.62 9.11
N VAL A 550 -5.40 -8.33 9.40
CA VAL A 550 -5.85 -7.89 10.71
C VAL A 550 -7.12 -8.70 10.97
N VAL A 551 -7.05 -9.69 11.84
CA VAL A 551 -8.25 -10.35 12.33
C VAL A 551 -8.90 -9.28 13.19
N ILE A 552 -9.77 -8.48 12.56
CA ILE A 552 -10.68 -7.61 13.27
C ILE A 552 -11.57 -8.58 14.04
N ILE A 553 -11.18 -8.91 15.26
CA ILE A 553 -12.10 -9.50 16.20
C ILE A 553 -13.15 -8.41 16.40
N PRO A 554 -14.39 -8.61 15.93
CA PRO A 554 -15.41 -7.60 16.11
C PRO A 554 -15.49 -7.28 17.60
N PRO A 555 -15.58 -5.99 17.98
CA PRO A 555 -15.64 -5.61 19.38
C PRO A 555 -16.77 -6.38 20.05
N THR A 556 -16.43 -7.09 21.13
CA THR A 556 -17.37 -8.00 21.78
C THR A 556 -17.43 -7.77 23.28
N ILE A 557 -18.61 -8.03 23.84
CA ILE A 557 -18.79 -8.22 25.27
C ILE A 557 -18.56 -9.69 25.55
N VAL A 558 -17.41 -10.00 26.13
CA VAL A 558 -16.90 -11.35 26.40
C VAL A 558 -17.72 -12.04 27.50
N SER A 559 -18.12 -11.28 28.52
CA SER A 559 -18.98 -11.80 29.59
C SER A 559 -19.83 -10.71 30.23
N ILE A 560 -20.97 -11.14 30.76
CA ILE A 560 -21.93 -10.31 31.49
C ILE A 560 -22.15 -11.00 32.84
N THR A 561 -21.75 -10.34 33.93
CA THR A 561 -21.84 -10.90 35.29
C THR A 561 -22.77 -10.03 36.14
N PRO A 562 -24.00 -10.48 36.46
CA PRO A 562 -24.89 -9.77 37.37
C PRO A 562 -24.41 -9.90 38.83
N GLY A 563 -24.51 -8.82 39.60
CA GLY A 563 -24.17 -8.82 41.02
C GLY A 563 -24.95 -7.76 41.80
N GLY A 564 -25.75 -8.19 42.79
CA GLY A 564 -26.27 -7.38 43.90
C GLY A 564 -26.85 -5.98 43.60
N GLY A 565 -27.39 -5.72 42.40
CA GLY A 565 -27.86 -4.39 41.96
C GLY A 565 -27.01 -3.73 40.87
N SER A 566 -26.10 -4.48 40.23
CA SER A 566 -25.26 -4.03 39.12
C SER A 566 -24.99 -5.16 38.13
N VAL A 567 -24.49 -4.81 36.95
CA VAL A 567 -24.02 -5.74 35.92
C VAL A 567 -22.60 -5.35 35.51
N SER A 568 -21.66 -6.29 35.63
CA SER A 568 -20.30 -6.12 35.14
C SER A 568 -20.15 -6.69 33.73
N LEU A 569 -19.58 -5.91 32.81
CA LEU A 569 -19.34 -6.25 31.42
C LEU A 569 -17.85 -6.38 31.20
N LEU A 570 -17.38 -7.54 30.75
CA LEU A 570 -16.00 -7.70 30.26
C LEU A 570 -15.99 -7.45 28.76
N CYS A 571 -15.29 -6.41 28.32
CA CYS A 571 -15.23 -5.98 26.93
C CYS A 571 -13.88 -6.37 26.31
N GLN A 572 -13.89 -6.74 25.04
CA GLN A 572 -12.70 -6.94 24.21
C GLN A 572 -12.80 -6.09 22.95
N GLY A 573 -11.91 -5.11 22.84
CA GLY A 573 -11.69 -4.30 21.64
C GLY A 573 -10.27 -4.42 21.10
N THR A 574 -9.97 -3.65 20.08
CA THR A 574 -8.63 -3.45 19.52
C THR A 574 -7.89 -2.41 20.36
N ALA A 575 -6.69 -2.74 20.85
CA ALA A 575 -5.89 -1.83 21.68
C ALA A 575 -5.70 -0.47 21.01
N GLY A 576 -5.90 0.61 21.77
CA GLY A 576 -5.79 1.99 21.31
C GLY A 576 -7.01 2.53 20.55
N GLN A 577 -7.95 1.68 20.14
CA GLN A 577 -9.19 2.12 19.48
C GLN A 577 -10.22 2.63 20.49
N SER A 578 -10.99 3.63 20.08
CA SER A 578 -12.06 4.22 20.88
C SER A 578 -13.37 3.44 20.74
N TYR A 579 -14.05 3.25 21.87
CA TYR A 579 -15.29 2.49 21.97
C TYR A 579 -16.32 3.16 22.88
N ASP A 580 -17.58 3.01 22.51
CA ASP A 580 -18.74 3.24 23.37
C ASP A 580 -19.32 1.90 23.83
N VAL A 581 -19.43 1.72 25.15
CA VAL A 581 -20.24 0.66 25.75
C VAL A 581 -21.64 1.21 25.95
N GLN A 582 -22.63 0.63 25.26
CA GLN A 582 -23.99 1.13 25.24
C GLN A 582 -24.97 0.13 25.83
N ARG A 583 -25.94 0.65 26.57
CA ARG A 583 -27.11 -0.04 27.12
C ARG A 583 -28.36 0.39 26.34
N ALA A 584 -29.30 -0.53 26.11
CA ALA A 584 -30.63 -0.24 25.59
C ALA A 584 -31.70 -1.10 26.26
N ASP A 585 -32.96 -0.68 26.12
CA ASP A 585 -34.10 -1.45 26.61
C ASP A 585 -34.60 -2.48 25.57
N ASN A 586 -34.01 -2.49 24.36
CA ASN A 586 -34.31 -3.46 23.30
C ASN A 586 -33.05 -3.90 22.52
N VAL A 587 -33.13 -5.08 21.89
CA VAL A 587 -32.01 -5.69 21.16
C VAL A 587 -31.59 -4.92 19.90
N THR A 588 -32.49 -4.12 19.33
CA THR A 588 -32.20 -3.27 18.16
C THR A 588 -31.52 -1.96 18.53
N PHE A 589 -31.32 -1.66 19.82
CA PHE A 589 -30.71 -0.43 20.32
C PHE A 589 -31.40 0.85 19.81
N THR A 590 -32.72 0.85 19.75
CA THR A 590 -33.54 1.99 19.30
C THR A 590 -34.33 2.66 20.41
N ALA A 591 -34.44 2.05 21.59
CA ALA A 591 -35.14 2.59 22.75
C ALA A 591 -34.27 2.51 24.02
N GLY A 592 -34.37 3.53 24.87
CA GLY A 592 -33.62 3.59 26.15
C GLY A 592 -32.10 3.58 26.00
N LEU A 593 -31.59 4.05 24.85
CA LEU A 593 -30.16 4.00 24.54
C LEU A 593 -29.37 4.93 25.46
N THR A 594 -28.40 4.37 26.18
CA THR A 594 -27.50 5.08 27.09
C THR A 594 -26.07 4.63 26.86
N THR A 595 -25.12 5.55 26.74
CA THR A 595 -23.68 5.22 26.75
C THR A 595 -23.21 5.13 28.19
N LEU A 596 -22.72 3.95 28.60
CA LEU A 596 -22.20 3.66 29.94
C LEU A 596 -20.74 4.11 30.10
N LEU A 597 -19.93 3.92 29.05
CA LEU A 597 -18.53 4.32 29.01
C LEU A 597 -18.12 4.64 27.58
N THR A 598 -17.36 5.73 27.42
CA THR A 598 -16.53 5.98 26.24
C THR A 598 -15.07 5.87 26.64
N THR A 599 -14.30 4.99 26.02
CA THR A 599 -12.88 4.77 26.36
C THR A 599 -12.07 4.31 25.17
N ASN A 600 -10.78 4.60 25.20
CA ASN A 600 -9.80 3.88 24.38
C ASN A 600 -9.53 2.52 25.05
N ALA A 601 -9.51 1.44 24.26
CA ALA A 601 -9.17 0.14 24.79
C ALA A 601 -7.69 0.14 25.22
N PRO A 602 -7.34 -0.40 26.40
CA PRO A 602 -5.97 -0.39 26.92
C PRO A 602 -5.06 -1.34 26.12
N GLY A 603 -3.77 -1.37 26.46
CA GLY A 603 -2.85 -2.40 25.92
C GLY A 603 -3.38 -3.81 26.20
N GLY A 604 -3.57 -4.62 25.17
CA GLY A 604 -4.25 -5.93 25.24
C GLY A 604 -5.76 -5.89 24.94
N GLY A 605 -6.37 -4.71 24.82
CA GLY A 605 -7.73 -4.52 24.30
C GLY A 605 -8.87 -4.85 25.28
N GLN A 606 -8.57 -5.39 26.46
CA GLN A 606 -9.56 -5.83 27.43
C GLN A 606 -9.82 -4.77 28.50
N PHE A 607 -11.09 -4.50 28.80
CA PHE A 607 -11.50 -3.57 29.86
C PHE A 607 -12.86 -3.96 30.44
N THR A 608 -13.19 -3.43 31.61
CA THR A 608 -14.44 -3.73 32.34
C THR A 608 -15.30 -2.49 32.49
N VAL A 609 -16.62 -2.64 32.34
CA VAL A 609 -17.62 -1.59 32.59
C VAL A 609 -18.67 -2.10 33.57
N THR A 610 -19.09 -1.26 34.50
CA THR A 610 -20.15 -1.59 35.46
C THR A 610 -21.39 -0.76 35.17
N ASP A 611 -22.52 -1.41 34.91
CA ASP A 611 -23.85 -0.79 34.86
C ASP A 611 -24.53 -0.92 36.23
N ALA A 612 -25.01 0.18 36.79
CA ALA A 612 -25.69 0.22 38.10
C ALA A 612 -27.21 -0.08 38.00
N ALA A 613 -27.66 -0.76 36.93
CA ALA A 613 -29.08 -0.90 36.61
C ALA A 613 -29.90 -1.70 37.64
N THR A 614 -31.13 -1.21 37.87
CA THR A 614 -31.93 -1.52 39.07
C THR A 614 -33.13 -2.46 38.93
N SER A 615 -33.65 -2.83 37.74
CA SER A 615 -34.61 -3.97 37.58
C SER A 615 -35.26 -4.19 36.19
N SER A 616 -34.85 -3.55 35.09
CA SER A 616 -35.40 -3.85 33.74
C SER A 616 -34.52 -4.83 32.95
N ALA A 617 -35.10 -5.55 31.98
CA ALA A 617 -34.32 -6.23 30.95
C ALA A 617 -33.46 -5.18 30.21
N ALA A 618 -32.18 -5.47 30.03
CA ALA A 618 -31.21 -4.58 29.40
C ALA A 618 -30.39 -5.34 28.36
N PHE A 619 -30.08 -4.65 27.27
CA PHE A 619 -29.25 -5.16 26.17
C PHE A 619 -27.99 -4.30 26.08
N TYR A 620 -26.84 -4.93 25.87
CA TYR A 620 -25.54 -4.26 25.83
C TYR A 620 -24.83 -4.48 24.50
N ARG A 621 -24.15 -3.45 24.00
CA ARG A 621 -23.25 -3.57 22.86
C ARG A 621 -21.97 -2.80 23.09
N LEU A 622 -20.89 -3.29 22.49
CA LEU A 622 -19.64 -2.56 22.34
C LEU A 622 -19.60 -2.01 20.91
N LYS A 623 -19.61 -0.68 20.76
CA LYS A 623 -19.63 0.00 19.47
C LYS A 623 -18.31 0.75 19.28
N THR A 624 -17.71 0.66 18.10
CA THR A 624 -16.59 1.55 17.74
C THR A 624 -17.06 3.00 17.77
N ASN A 625 -16.25 3.86 18.39
CA ASN A 625 -16.47 5.30 18.41
C ASN A 625 -15.40 5.93 17.50
N PRO A 626 -15.75 6.25 16.24
CA PRO A 626 -14.79 6.69 15.22
C PRO A 626 -14.16 8.04 15.51
#